data_AF-A0A502EVX7-F1
#
_entry.id   AF-A0A502EVX7-F1
#
_cell.length_a   1.000
_cell.length_b   1.000
_cell.length_c   1.000
_cell.angle_alpha   90.00
_cell.angle_beta   90.00
_cell.angle_gamma   90.00
#
_symmetry.space_group_name_H-M   'P 1'
#
loop_
_entity.id
_entity.type
_entity.pdbx_description
1 polymer ?
#
loop_
_entity_poly.entity_id
_entity_poly.type
_entity_poly.pdbx_seq_one_letter_code
_entity_poly.pdbx_strand_id
1 'polypeptide(L)'
;MNFDNYKIIPNYKSNKTDLFLADEEDILACEKTLNIAFDTDYKEYVLSFGSGILGGTYVRIFLPETIILTLAEWKNRIDEYWFWDEGKDVLTKDEVLNSIRIGDTFDGDEIILLKNEYFILPRNSEMIYKAGNTLDETITWLCSSGILTEAFSEREFEPFDPSDLEE
;
A
#
# COMPACT_ATOMS: atom_id res chain seq x y z
N MET A 1 4.40 -0.78 14.47
CA MET A 1 4.81 0.44 13.73
C MET A 1 5.03 1.59 14.72
N ASN A 2 6.00 2.49 14.51
CA ASN A 2 6.20 3.62 15.43
C ASN A 2 5.39 4.85 14.97
N PHE A 3 4.16 4.96 15.46
CA PHE A 3 3.23 6.01 15.02
C PHE A 3 3.56 7.42 15.49
N ASP A 4 4.36 7.57 16.55
CA ASP A 4 4.79 8.87 17.08
C ASP A 4 5.63 9.67 16.05
N ASN A 5 6.15 8.98 15.03
CA ASN A 5 6.90 9.60 13.95
C ASN A 5 6.01 10.29 12.92
N TYR A 6 4.70 10.01 12.88
CA TYR A 6 3.81 10.53 11.86
C TYR A 6 3.02 11.74 12.31
N LYS A 7 3.12 12.83 11.56
CA LYS A 7 2.38 14.07 11.80
C LYS A 7 1.19 14.16 10.86
N ILE A 8 -0.02 14.15 11.42
CA ILE A 8 -1.23 14.40 10.64
C ILE A 8 -1.24 15.86 10.20
N ILE A 9 -1.41 16.08 8.90
CA ILE A 9 -1.55 17.40 8.27
C ILE A 9 -2.93 17.55 7.62
N PRO A 10 -3.46 18.78 7.44
CA PRO A 10 -4.73 18.97 6.77
C PRO A 10 -4.69 18.55 5.31
N ASN A 11 -5.76 17.93 4.84
CA ASN A 11 -5.97 17.64 3.43
C ASN A 11 -5.95 18.91 2.57
N TYR A 12 -5.25 18.91 1.43
CA TYR A 12 -5.06 20.10 0.61
C TYR A 12 -6.36 20.63 -0.02
N LYS A 13 -7.34 19.76 -0.27
CA LYS A 13 -8.66 20.14 -0.82
C LYS A 13 -9.61 20.62 0.28
N SER A 14 -9.75 19.85 1.35
CA SER A 14 -10.78 20.08 2.36
C SER A 14 -10.32 20.95 3.54
N ASN A 15 -9.00 21.12 3.73
CA ASN A 15 -8.38 21.73 4.91
C ASN A 15 -8.77 21.06 6.24
N LYS A 16 -9.15 19.79 6.21
CA LYS A 16 -9.52 19.00 7.39
C LYS A 16 -8.50 17.91 7.69
N THR A 17 -8.51 17.44 8.93
CA THR A 17 -7.69 16.33 9.42
C THR A 17 -8.55 15.15 9.87
N ASP A 18 -9.78 15.05 9.36
CA ASP A 18 -10.69 13.95 9.68
C ASP A 18 -10.07 12.64 9.16
N LEU A 19 -10.00 11.62 10.02
CA LEU A 19 -9.46 10.30 9.67
C LEU A 19 -10.60 9.38 9.23
N PHE A 20 -10.33 8.58 8.19
CA PHE A 20 -11.27 7.62 7.64
C PHE A 20 -10.73 6.22 7.91
N LEU A 21 -11.12 5.67 9.06
CA LEU A 21 -10.56 4.45 9.63
C LEU A 21 -11.36 3.23 9.17
N ALA A 22 -10.69 2.08 9.10
CA ALA A 22 -11.38 0.80 9.09
C ALA A 22 -11.71 0.39 10.53
N ASP A 23 -12.58 -0.61 10.69
CA ASP A 23 -12.76 -1.29 11.97
C ASP A 23 -12.18 -2.72 11.96
N GLU A 24 -12.21 -3.38 13.13
CA GLU A 24 -11.72 -4.76 13.27
C GLU A 24 -12.55 -5.76 12.45
N GLU A 25 -13.85 -5.49 12.25
CA GLU A 25 -14.73 -6.37 11.48
C GLU A 25 -14.38 -6.31 9.98
N ASP A 26 -14.06 -5.13 9.45
CA ASP A 26 -13.58 -4.93 8.08
C ASP A 26 -12.29 -5.70 7.81
N ILE A 27 -11.34 -5.63 8.73
CA ILE A 27 -10.06 -6.36 8.63
C ILE A 27 -10.32 -7.86 8.60
N LEU A 28 -11.09 -8.37 9.57
CA LEU A 28 -11.39 -9.81 9.68
C LEU A 28 -12.17 -10.32 8.46
N ALA A 29 -13.12 -9.53 7.95
CA ALA A 29 -13.88 -9.85 6.76
C ALA A 29 -12.97 -9.93 5.52
N CYS A 30 -12.03 -9.00 5.38
CA CYS A 30 -11.07 -9.00 4.28
C CYS A 30 -10.10 -10.19 4.38
N GLU A 31 -9.51 -10.44 5.56
CA GLU A 31 -8.64 -11.61 5.82
C GLU A 31 -9.33 -12.92 5.46
N LYS A 32 -10.59 -13.07 5.89
CA LYS A 32 -11.40 -14.26 5.58
C LYS A 32 -11.74 -14.38 4.09
N THR A 33 -12.07 -13.28 3.44
CA THR A 33 -12.47 -13.26 2.02
C THR A 33 -11.30 -13.58 1.11
N LEU A 34 -10.12 -13.05 1.43
CA LEU A 34 -8.91 -13.23 0.64
C LEU A 34 -8.06 -14.44 1.10
N ASN A 35 -8.43 -15.06 2.22
CA ASN A 35 -7.70 -16.16 2.87
C ASN A 35 -6.22 -15.80 3.14
N ILE A 36 -6.03 -14.65 3.79
CA ILE A 36 -4.74 -14.07 4.17
C ILE A 36 -4.72 -13.71 5.65
N ALA A 37 -3.55 -13.31 6.16
CA ALA A 37 -3.41 -12.61 7.42
C ALA A 37 -2.56 -11.37 7.22
N PHE A 38 -3.10 -10.20 7.58
CA PHE A 38 -2.31 -8.97 7.66
C PHE A 38 -1.40 -9.03 8.89
N ASP A 39 -0.22 -8.41 8.79
CA ASP A 39 0.63 -8.21 9.95
C ASP A 39 0.05 -7.13 10.87
N THR A 40 0.61 -7.04 12.08
CA THR A 40 0.16 -6.11 13.10
C THR A 40 0.26 -4.66 12.65
N ASP A 41 1.29 -4.27 11.89
CA ASP A 41 1.50 -2.88 11.50
C ASP A 41 0.42 -2.40 10.54
N TYR A 42 0.00 -3.23 9.58
CA TYR A 42 -1.15 -2.91 8.71
C TYR A 42 -2.44 -2.72 9.51
N LYS A 43 -2.72 -3.63 10.46
CA LYS A 43 -3.92 -3.55 11.29
C LYS A 43 -3.94 -2.26 12.10
N GLU A 44 -2.84 -1.95 12.78
CA GLU A 44 -2.72 -0.72 13.55
C GLU A 44 -2.81 0.53 12.66
N TYR A 45 -2.25 0.48 11.45
CA TYR A 45 -2.30 1.59 10.49
C TYR A 45 -3.74 1.92 10.09
N VAL A 46 -4.52 0.93 9.64
CA VAL A 46 -5.88 1.18 9.16
C VAL A 46 -6.85 1.55 10.29
N LEU A 47 -6.55 1.14 11.53
CA LEU A 47 -7.29 1.49 12.74
C LEU A 47 -6.93 2.88 13.30
N SER A 48 -5.73 3.39 13.04
CA SER A 48 -5.22 4.63 13.66
C SER A 48 -5.06 5.80 12.69
N PHE A 49 -4.81 5.53 11.41
CA PHE A 49 -4.62 6.52 10.34
C PHE A 49 -5.65 6.36 9.23
N GLY A 50 -5.88 5.11 8.80
CA GLY A 50 -6.86 4.80 7.78
C GLY A 50 -6.49 5.33 6.39
N SER A 51 -7.49 5.86 5.68
CA SER A 51 -7.32 6.38 4.31
C SER A 51 -6.56 7.70 4.29
N GLY A 52 -5.43 7.72 3.59
CA GLY A 52 -4.59 8.91 3.44
C GLY A 52 -3.30 8.65 2.67
N ILE A 53 -2.52 9.71 2.49
CA ILE A 53 -1.20 9.68 1.86
C ILE A 53 -0.12 9.92 2.92
N LEU A 54 0.87 9.04 2.97
CA LEU A 54 1.96 9.01 3.93
C LEU A 54 3.28 9.44 3.30
N GLY A 55 4.17 10.01 4.11
CA GLY A 55 5.55 10.28 3.71
C GLY A 55 5.66 11.54 2.84
N GLY A 56 4.94 12.60 3.20
CA GLY A 56 4.99 13.84 2.41
C GLY A 56 4.36 13.67 1.03
N THR A 57 3.17 13.06 0.99
CA THR A 57 2.33 12.78 -0.19
C THR A 57 2.83 11.69 -1.16
N TYR A 58 3.63 10.73 -0.69
CA TYR A 58 4.18 9.67 -1.54
C TYR A 58 3.43 8.33 -1.52
N VAL A 59 3.13 7.76 -0.34
CA VAL A 59 2.64 6.37 -0.19
C VAL A 59 1.17 6.33 0.20
N ARG A 60 0.36 5.51 -0.45
CA ARG A 60 -1.03 5.24 -0.08
C ARG A 60 -1.19 3.77 0.29
N ILE A 61 -1.73 3.52 1.47
CA ILE A 61 -2.12 2.17 1.90
C ILE A 61 -3.63 2.09 1.83
N PHE A 62 -4.14 1.02 1.22
CA PHE A 62 -5.56 0.83 0.98
C PHE A 62 -6.26 0.28 2.22
N LEU A 63 -7.50 0.73 2.43
CA LEU A 63 -8.38 0.14 3.42
C LEU A 63 -8.82 -1.27 2.97
N PRO A 64 -9.22 -2.16 3.92
CA PRO A 64 -9.69 -3.50 3.60
C PRO A 64 -10.78 -3.53 2.52
N GLU A 65 -11.75 -2.62 2.57
CA GLU A 65 -12.81 -2.49 1.57
C GLU A 65 -12.26 -2.14 0.18
N THR A 66 -11.37 -1.15 0.08
CA THR A 66 -10.72 -0.74 -1.18
C THR A 66 -9.94 -1.90 -1.81
N ILE A 67 -9.26 -2.71 -1.00
CA ILE A 67 -8.55 -3.90 -1.48
C ILE A 67 -9.55 -4.86 -2.13
N ILE A 68 -10.65 -5.20 -1.44
CA ILE A 68 -11.68 -6.11 -1.97
C ILE A 68 -12.27 -5.60 -3.28
N LEU A 69 -12.68 -4.33 -3.32
CA LEU A 69 -13.37 -3.74 -4.46
C LEU A 69 -12.48 -3.68 -5.71
N THR A 70 -11.19 -3.41 -5.55
CA THR A 70 -10.27 -3.18 -6.69
C THR A 70 -9.46 -4.43 -7.10
N LEU A 71 -9.45 -5.50 -6.29
CA LEU A 71 -8.57 -6.65 -6.51
C LEU A 71 -8.80 -7.34 -7.87
N ALA A 72 -10.06 -7.55 -8.25
CA ALA A 72 -10.37 -8.27 -9.49
C ALA A 72 -9.92 -7.50 -10.73
N GLU A 73 -10.22 -6.21 -10.79
CA GLU A 73 -9.76 -5.32 -11.86
C GLU A 73 -8.23 -5.25 -11.91
N TRP A 74 -7.60 -5.11 -10.75
CA TRP A 74 -6.15 -5.10 -10.63
C TRP A 74 -5.54 -6.39 -11.20
N LYS A 75 -6.03 -7.57 -10.81
CA LYS A 75 -5.54 -8.86 -11.33
C LYS A 75 -5.73 -8.99 -12.83
N ASN A 76 -6.88 -8.58 -13.36
CA ASN A 76 -7.14 -8.59 -14.80
C ASN A 76 -6.12 -7.72 -15.55
N ARG A 77 -5.81 -6.53 -15.03
CA ARG A 77 -4.79 -5.64 -15.61
C ARG A 77 -3.40 -6.26 -15.57
N ILE A 78 -3.01 -6.91 -14.47
CA ILE A 78 -1.71 -7.61 -14.38
C ILE A 78 -1.64 -8.80 -15.35
N ASP A 79 -2.74 -9.51 -15.56
CA ASP A 79 -2.79 -10.62 -16.49
C ASP A 79 -2.70 -10.16 -17.95
N GLU A 80 -3.40 -9.09 -18.30
CA GLU A 80 -3.41 -8.49 -19.64
C GLU A 80 -2.10 -7.74 -19.95
N TYR A 81 -1.56 -7.03 -18.96
CA TYR A 81 -0.41 -6.13 -19.09
C TYR A 81 0.65 -6.45 -18.04
N TRP A 82 1.56 -7.37 -18.39
CA TRP A 82 2.70 -7.76 -17.56
C TRP A 82 3.96 -6.99 -17.96
N PHE A 83 4.64 -6.37 -16.99
CA PHE A 83 5.81 -5.50 -17.23
C PHE A 83 7.07 -5.87 -16.43
N TRP A 84 7.06 -6.88 -15.56
CA TRP A 84 8.14 -7.13 -14.60
C TRP A 84 8.96 -8.40 -14.89
N ASP A 85 9.33 -8.61 -16.16
CA ASP A 85 10.05 -9.81 -16.60
C ASP A 85 11.47 -9.93 -16.02
N GLU A 86 12.14 -8.80 -15.77
CA GLU A 86 13.47 -8.78 -15.13
C GLU A 86 13.40 -9.16 -13.64
N GLY A 87 12.25 -8.94 -12.99
CA GLY A 87 12.00 -9.27 -11.58
C GLY A 87 11.61 -10.72 -11.31
N LYS A 88 11.56 -11.59 -12.32
CA LYS A 88 11.08 -12.99 -12.20
C LYS A 88 11.82 -13.87 -11.19
N ASP A 89 13.08 -13.54 -10.89
CA ASP A 89 13.89 -14.25 -9.91
C ASP A 89 13.46 -13.92 -8.46
N VAL A 90 12.68 -12.84 -8.29
CA VAL A 90 12.06 -12.44 -7.02
C VAL A 90 10.64 -12.97 -6.93
N LEU A 91 9.80 -12.68 -7.93
CA LEU A 91 8.44 -13.21 -8.05
C LEU A 91 8.09 -13.49 -9.51
N THR A 92 7.48 -14.63 -9.75
CA THR A 92 6.88 -14.94 -11.06
C THR A 92 5.57 -14.18 -11.27
N LYS A 93 5.14 -14.03 -12.54
CA LYS A 93 3.80 -13.47 -12.86
C LYS A 93 2.68 -14.19 -12.12
N ASP A 94 2.73 -15.52 -12.05
CA ASP A 94 1.74 -16.32 -11.34
C ASP A 94 1.72 -16.02 -9.84
N GLU A 95 2.88 -15.79 -9.23
CA GLU A 95 2.96 -15.39 -7.83
C GLU A 95 2.39 -13.98 -7.59
N VAL A 96 2.64 -13.03 -8.50
CA VAL A 96 2.01 -11.71 -8.45
C VAL A 96 0.50 -11.80 -8.61
N LEU A 97 -0.02 -12.61 -9.54
CA LEU A 97 -1.47 -12.84 -9.69
C LEU A 97 -2.10 -13.52 -8.46
N ASN A 98 -1.32 -14.26 -7.68
CA ASN A 98 -1.75 -14.85 -6.41
C ASN A 98 -1.57 -13.91 -5.20
N SER A 99 -0.93 -12.76 -5.38
CA SER A 99 -0.80 -11.73 -4.35
C SER A 99 -2.03 -10.83 -4.27
N ILE A 100 -1.99 -9.90 -3.32
CA ILE A 100 -2.98 -8.83 -3.15
C ILE A 100 -2.27 -7.48 -3.25
N ARG A 101 -2.86 -6.51 -3.96
CA ARG A 101 -2.39 -5.13 -3.93
C ARG A 101 -2.98 -4.43 -2.71
N ILE A 102 -2.12 -3.92 -1.85
CA ILE A 102 -2.48 -3.31 -0.56
C ILE A 102 -2.23 -1.81 -0.51
N GLY A 103 -1.65 -1.25 -1.57
CA GLY A 103 -1.31 0.15 -1.65
C GLY A 103 -0.55 0.46 -2.93
N ASP A 104 -0.22 1.73 -3.08
CA ASP A 104 0.59 2.24 -4.16
C ASP A 104 1.36 3.50 -3.75
N THR A 105 2.24 3.96 -4.63
CA THR A 105 2.84 5.29 -4.54
C THR A 105 2.10 6.25 -5.47
N PHE A 106 2.22 7.56 -5.22
CA PHE A 106 1.65 8.58 -6.09
C PHE A 106 2.24 8.54 -7.51
N ASP A 107 3.49 8.05 -7.65
CA ASP A 107 4.12 7.83 -8.95
C ASP A 107 3.61 6.57 -9.66
N GLY A 108 2.86 5.71 -8.97
CA GLY A 108 2.17 4.53 -9.51
C GLY A 108 2.91 3.21 -9.30
N ASP A 109 3.89 3.16 -8.41
CA ASP A 109 4.48 1.90 -7.96
C ASP A 109 3.47 1.16 -7.09
N GLU A 110 3.38 -0.15 -7.19
CA GLU A 110 2.35 -0.93 -6.51
C GLU A 110 2.96 -1.72 -5.36
N ILE A 111 2.27 -1.73 -4.22
CA ILE A 111 2.67 -2.47 -3.03
C ILE A 111 1.80 -3.73 -2.97
N ILE A 112 2.43 -4.89 -3.00
CA ILE A 112 1.75 -6.18 -2.95
C ILE A 112 2.16 -6.99 -1.72
N LEU A 113 1.22 -7.80 -1.22
CA LEU A 113 1.42 -8.75 -0.12
C LEU A 113 1.24 -10.18 -0.64
N LEU A 114 2.23 -11.03 -0.38
CA LEU A 114 2.19 -12.46 -0.69
C LEU A 114 2.82 -13.23 0.46
N LYS A 115 2.10 -14.18 1.06
CA LYS A 115 2.61 -15.06 2.15
C LYS A 115 3.30 -14.30 3.29
N ASN A 116 2.71 -13.18 3.73
CA ASN A 116 3.24 -12.32 4.80
C ASN A 116 4.58 -11.63 4.46
N GLU A 117 4.84 -11.44 3.17
CA GLU A 117 5.98 -10.69 2.64
C GLU A 117 5.49 -9.61 1.69
N TYR A 118 6.11 -8.44 1.79
CA TYR A 118 5.77 -7.25 1.04
C TYR A 118 6.75 -7.06 -0.11
N PHE A 119 6.20 -6.74 -1.28
CA PHE A 119 6.96 -6.50 -2.50
C PHE A 119 6.47 -5.22 -3.18
N ILE A 120 7.37 -4.60 -3.93
CA ILE A 120 7.08 -3.43 -4.75
C ILE A 120 7.19 -3.82 -6.22
N LEU A 121 6.16 -3.46 -6.98
CA LEU A 121 6.10 -3.51 -8.43
C LEU A 121 6.26 -2.06 -8.95
N PRO A 122 7.47 -1.65 -9.36
CA PRO A 122 7.71 -0.28 -9.80
C PRO A 122 7.00 0.02 -11.11
N ARG A 123 6.55 1.26 -11.30
CA ARG A 123 5.97 1.70 -12.57
C ARG A 123 6.99 1.81 -13.69
N ASN A 124 8.18 2.31 -13.35
CA ASN A 124 9.21 2.72 -14.31
C ASN A 124 10.41 1.74 -14.37
N SER A 125 10.24 0.52 -13.86
CA SER A 125 11.27 -0.51 -13.87
C SER A 125 10.63 -1.90 -13.96
N GLU A 126 11.26 -2.81 -14.70
CA GLU A 126 10.82 -4.20 -14.82
C GLU A 126 11.30 -5.09 -13.66
N MET A 127 12.07 -4.54 -12.72
CA MET A 127 12.54 -5.25 -11.52
C MET A 127 11.42 -5.33 -10.47
N ILE A 128 11.41 -6.40 -9.67
CA ILE A 128 10.56 -6.54 -8.48
C ILE A 128 11.44 -6.45 -7.24
N TYR A 129 11.01 -5.69 -6.24
CA TYR A 129 11.76 -5.52 -5.00
C TYR A 129 11.04 -6.16 -3.82
N LYS A 130 11.76 -6.96 -3.03
CA LYS A 130 11.30 -7.37 -1.70
C LYS A 130 11.53 -6.22 -0.73
N ALA A 131 10.46 -5.67 -0.15
CA ALA A 131 10.53 -4.50 0.72
C ALA A 131 10.67 -4.87 2.21
N GLY A 132 9.98 -5.93 2.65
CA GLY A 132 9.99 -6.33 4.06
C GLY A 132 8.96 -7.40 4.39
N ASN A 133 8.80 -7.65 5.70
CA ASN A 133 7.85 -8.58 6.28
C ASN A 133 6.73 -7.88 7.06
N THR A 134 6.86 -6.57 7.25
CA THR A 134 5.88 -5.72 7.93
C THR A 134 5.57 -4.47 7.10
N LEU A 135 4.43 -3.83 7.40
CA LEU A 135 4.09 -2.57 6.74
C LEU A 135 5.12 -1.46 7.07
N ASP A 136 5.61 -1.38 8.31
CA ASP A 136 6.59 -0.36 8.72
C ASP A 136 7.93 -0.50 7.97
N GLU A 137 8.43 -1.74 7.81
CA GLU A 137 9.62 -2.02 7.01
C GLU A 137 9.42 -1.59 5.55
N THR A 138 8.24 -1.87 5.00
CA THR A 138 7.88 -1.55 3.61
C THR A 138 7.84 -0.05 3.37
N ILE A 139 7.16 0.69 4.24
CA ILE A 139 7.12 2.16 4.20
C ILE A 139 8.52 2.73 4.36
N THR A 140 9.31 2.20 5.30
CA THR A 140 10.69 2.63 5.52
C THR A 140 11.55 2.42 4.28
N TRP A 141 11.39 1.27 3.61
CA TRP A 141 12.08 0.97 2.35
C TRP A 141 11.69 1.96 1.24
N LEU A 142 10.40 2.22 1.07
CA LEU A 142 9.89 3.18 0.08
C LEU A 142 10.46 4.59 0.30
N CYS A 143 10.48 5.06 1.53
CA CYS A 143 10.93 6.42 1.84
C CYS A 143 12.45 6.59 1.92
N SER A 144 13.20 5.51 2.21
CA SER A 144 14.61 5.62 2.63
C SER A 144 15.61 4.84 1.79
N SER A 145 15.17 3.94 0.91
CA SER A 145 16.09 3.11 0.10
C SER A 145 16.86 3.92 -0.95
N GLY A 146 16.30 5.02 -1.45
CA GLY A 146 16.86 5.77 -2.57
C GLY A 146 16.78 5.04 -3.92
N ILE A 147 16.01 3.94 -4.01
CA ILE A 147 15.96 3.09 -5.21
C ILE A 147 14.90 3.59 -6.20
N LEU A 148 13.67 3.85 -5.74
CA LEU A 148 12.56 4.28 -6.59
C LEU A 148 12.43 5.81 -6.69
N THR A 149 12.78 6.50 -5.61
CA THR A 149 12.79 7.96 -5.51
C THR A 149 13.92 8.41 -4.59
N GLU A 150 14.26 9.70 -4.61
CA GLU A 150 15.25 10.27 -3.68
C GLU A 150 14.80 10.04 -2.23
N ALA A 151 15.72 9.61 -1.36
CA ALA A 151 15.36 9.31 0.03
C ALA A 151 14.91 10.59 0.75
N PHE A 152 13.80 10.48 1.49
CA PHE A 152 13.19 11.62 2.17
C PHE A 152 12.78 11.26 3.61
N SER A 153 12.82 12.28 4.47
CA SER A 153 12.66 12.11 5.93
C SER A 153 11.28 12.49 6.43
N GLU A 154 10.47 13.08 5.56
CA GLU A 154 9.12 13.53 5.80
C GLU A 154 8.25 12.33 6.19
N ARG A 155 7.51 12.50 7.27
CA ARG A 155 6.57 11.52 7.83
C ARG A 155 5.24 12.20 8.10
N GLU A 156 4.80 13.01 7.15
CA GLU A 156 3.47 13.63 7.21
C GLU A 156 2.41 12.66 6.68
N PHE A 157 1.24 12.68 7.31
CA PHE A 157 0.08 11.93 6.87
C PHE A 157 -1.05 12.90 6.52
N GLU A 158 -1.49 12.85 5.26
CA GLU A 158 -2.59 13.65 4.75
C GLU A 158 -3.82 12.75 4.54
N PRO A 159 -4.88 12.85 5.36
CA PRO A 159 -6.07 12.03 5.19
C PRO A 159 -6.84 12.44 3.94
N PHE A 160 -7.53 11.50 3.31
CA PHE A 160 -8.49 11.79 2.25
C PHE A 160 -9.72 10.90 2.38
N ASP A 161 -10.87 11.42 1.92
CA ASP A 161 -12.10 10.64 1.87
C ASP A 161 -11.97 9.58 0.78
N PRO A 162 -12.07 8.28 1.10
CA PRO A 162 -11.93 7.22 0.09
C PRO A 162 -12.97 7.33 -1.04
N SER A 163 -14.10 8.02 -0.83
CA SER A 163 -15.07 8.30 -1.90
C SER A 163 -14.56 9.31 -2.94
N ASP A 164 -13.54 10.11 -2.63
CA ASP A 164 -12.91 11.04 -3.59
C ASP A 164 -12.02 10.32 -4.61
N LEU A 165 -11.82 9.00 -4.49
CA LEU A 165 -11.04 8.18 -5.44
C LEU A 165 -11.85 7.72 -6.66
N GLU A 166 -13.16 8.00 -6.73
CA GLU A 166 -14.05 7.58 -7.83
C GLU A 166 -14.03 8.50 -9.09
N GLU A 167 -13.06 9.42 -9.23
CA GLU A 167 -12.92 10.31 -10.40
C GLU A 167 -11.85 9.88 -11.43
#